data_AF-A0A0U5GAK4-F1
#
_entry.id   AF-A0A0U5GAK4-F1
#
_cell.length_a   1.000
_cell.length_b   1.000
_cell.length_c   1.000
_cell.angle_alpha   90.00
_cell.angle_beta   90.00
_cell.angle_gamma   90.00
#
_symmetry.space_group_name_H-M   'P 1'
#
loop_
_entity.id
_entity.type
_entity.pdbx_description
1 polymer ?
#
loop_
_entity_poly.entity_id
_entity_poly.type
_entity_poly.pdbx_seq_one_letter_code
_entity_poly.pdbx_strand_id
1 'polypeptide(L)'
;MQFLTCFPRALWVLSCALVATAQIDYSQYVNPFIGAEGPFPGQGYGGGDIFVGGARPFGVAKVGIDTTAANWSVAMLNGGWTPDGNVTAITMMHESGTGGAPKYGIIPQMPLTSISPPVNILDNLTYHQPRIGHDTASVGYFKTQLQNGVQIELSASRHAGIMQYRFPHGEKHVLVDVSHDLHLIQMANSTLVEKFNFMKVGSHTPDTGHTLEAGITVKMA
;
A
#
# COMPACT_ATOMS: atom_id res chain seq x y z
N MET A 1 60.56 -62.99 12.35
CA MET A 1 59.19 -63.41 12.75
C MET A 1 58.26 -62.24 12.52
N GLN A 2 57.32 -62.41 11.60
CA GLN A 2 56.25 -61.47 11.28
C GLN A 2 55.26 -61.37 12.45
N PHE A 3 54.80 -60.18 12.78
CA PHE A 3 53.43 -60.01 13.30
C PHE A 3 52.82 -58.75 12.70
N LEU A 4 51.92 -59.01 11.74
CA LEU A 4 50.92 -58.12 11.20
C LEU A 4 49.92 -57.79 12.32
N THR A 5 49.68 -56.52 12.64
CA THR A 5 48.49 -56.12 13.40
C THR A 5 47.68 -55.11 12.59
N CYS A 6 46.52 -55.59 12.18
CA CYS A 6 45.46 -54.91 11.44
C CYS A 6 44.87 -53.77 12.28
N PHE A 7 44.97 -52.52 11.83
CA PHE A 7 44.22 -51.40 12.41
C PHE A 7 42.90 -51.24 11.63
N PRO A 8 41.72 -51.41 12.25
CA PRO A 8 40.47 -51.12 11.56
C PRO A 8 40.29 -49.60 11.43
N ARG A 9 40.12 -49.14 10.20
CA ARG A 9 39.64 -47.80 9.84
C ARG A 9 38.27 -47.57 10.49
N ALA A 10 38.22 -46.81 11.58
CA ALA A 10 36.97 -46.25 12.09
C ALA A 10 36.63 -44.99 11.28
N LEU A 11 35.83 -45.18 10.22
CA LEU A 11 35.24 -44.09 9.45
C LEU A 11 34.08 -43.50 10.27
N TRP A 12 34.33 -42.42 11.01
CA TRP A 12 33.28 -41.67 11.68
C TRP A 12 32.47 -40.90 10.62
N VAL A 13 31.38 -41.52 10.14
CA VAL A 13 30.37 -40.81 9.36
C VAL A 13 29.57 -39.93 10.33
N LEU A 14 29.95 -38.66 10.40
CA LEU A 14 29.20 -37.63 11.12
C LEU A 14 27.90 -37.39 10.34
N SER A 15 26.85 -38.12 10.69
CA SER A 15 25.51 -37.90 10.14
C SER A 15 24.93 -36.63 10.80
N CYS A 16 25.13 -35.48 10.16
CA CYS A 16 24.41 -34.26 10.51
C CYS A 16 22.94 -34.44 10.15
N ALA A 17 22.13 -34.88 11.11
CA ALA A 17 20.68 -34.80 11.00
C ALA A 17 20.28 -33.33 10.98
N LEU A 18 19.87 -32.82 9.82
CA LEU A 18 19.16 -31.55 9.70
C LEU A 18 17.82 -31.71 10.40
N VAL A 19 17.73 -31.28 11.65
CA VAL A 19 16.45 -31.11 12.33
C VAL A 19 15.78 -29.89 11.69
N ALA A 20 14.88 -30.14 10.75
CA ALA A 20 13.98 -29.11 10.25
C ALA A 20 13.01 -28.75 11.39
N THR A 21 13.32 -27.70 12.14
CA THR A 21 12.35 -27.11 13.06
C THR A 21 11.21 -26.54 12.22
N ALA A 22 9.99 -27.04 12.38
CA ALA A 22 8.82 -26.42 11.79
C ALA A 22 8.71 -24.98 12.35
N GLN A 23 9.04 -23.98 11.53
CA GLN A 23 8.88 -22.59 11.91
C GLN A 23 7.39 -22.28 11.97
N ILE A 24 6.88 -21.99 13.16
CA ILE A 24 5.49 -21.55 13.34
C ILE A 24 5.38 -20.13 12.78
N ASP A 25 4.53 -19.95 11.79
CA ASP A 25 4.21 -18.63 11.26
C ASP A 25 3.17 -17.94 12.16
N TYR A 26 3.59 -16.98 12.98
CA TYR A 26 2.66 -16.22 13.83
C TYR A 26 1.91 -15.12 13.07
N SER A 27 2.36 -14.74 11.87
CA SER A 27 1.75 -13.64 11.11
C SER A 27 0.32 -13.95 10.69
N GLN A 28 -0.02 -15.24 10.54
CA GLN A 28 -1.36 -15.73 10.22
C GLN A 28 -2.43 -15.35 11.26
N TYR A 29 -2.05 -15.06 12.51
CA TYR A 29 -2.98 -14.69 13.58
C TYR A 29 -3.30 -13.19 13.60
N VAL A 30 -2.56 -12.38 12.83
CA VAL A 30 -2.78 -10.94 12.77
C VAL A 30 -3.85 -10.65 11.73
N ASN A 31 -4.95 -10.03 12.15
CA ASN A 31 -5.94 -9.43 11.26
C ASN A 31 -5.75 -7.90 11.25
N PRO A 32 -5.20 -7.31 10.18
CA PRO A 32 -4.95 -5.87 10.10
C PRO A 32 -6.21 -4.99 10.09
N PHE A 33 -7.41 -5.57 9.92
CA PHE A 33 -8.67 -4.83 9.95
C PHE A 33 -9.26 -4.69 11.36
N ILE A 34 -8.68 -5.32 12.39
CA ILE A 34 -9.20 -5.20 13.75
C ILE A 34 -9.07 -3.75 14.23
N GLY A 35 -10.20 -3.12 14.54
CA GLY A 35 -10.28 -1.71 14.92
C GLY A 35 -10.51 -0.75 13.75
N ALA A 36 -10.59 -1.23 12.51
CA ALA A 36 -10.89 -0.37 11.36
C ALA A 36 -12.39 -0.01 11.26
N GLU A 37 -13.22 -0.72 12.01
CA GLU A 37 -14.67 -0.55 12.08
C GLU A 37 -15.09 -0.43 13.53
N GLY A 38 -16.11 0.39 13.79
CA GLY A 38 -16.66 0.59 15.12
C GLY A 38 -17.89 -0.28 15.41
N PRO A 39 -18.81 0.18 16.28
CA PRO A 39 -20.01 -0.58 16.63
C PRO A 39 -21.04 -0.67 15.49
N PHE A 40 -20.91 0.15 14.44
CA PHE A 40 -21.82 0.16 13.30
C PHE A 40 -21.19 -0.54 12.10
N PRO A 41 -21.83 -1.62 11.58
CA PRO A 41 -21.29 -2.38 10.48
C PRO A 41 -20.97 -1.55 9.25
N GLY A 42 -19.77 -1.72 8.70
CA GLY A 42 -19.29 -1.02 7.51
C GLY A 42 -19.02 0.48 7.71
N GLN A 43 -18.87 0.97 8.95
CA GLN A 43 -18.52 2.36 9.24
C GLN A 43 -17.28 2.44 10.12
N GLY A 44 -16.38 3.37 9.78
CA GLY A 44 -15.22 3.66 10.62
C GLY A 44 -15.58 4.30 11.97
N TYR A 45 -16.77 4.89 12.11
CA TYR A 45 -17.18 5.62 13.32
C TYR A 45 -17.16 4.76 14.58
N GLY A 46 -16.46 5.23 15.61
CA GLY A 46 -16.27 4.50 16.86
C GLY A 46 -15.28 3.33 16.76
N GLY A 47 -14.59 3.21 15.62
CA GLY A 47 -13.42 2.37 15.46
C GLY A 47 -12.19 2.97 16.17
N GLY A 48 -11.04 2.38 15.89
CA GLY A 48 -9.76 2.73 16.50
C GLY A 48 -8.86 3.61 15.64
N ASP A 49 -9.34 4.18 14.52
CA ASP A 49 -8.52 5.03 13.63
C ASP A 49 -7.19 4.35 13.21
N ILE A 50 -7.25 3.04 12.99
CA ILE A 50 -6.04 2.24 12.73
C ILE A 50 -5.61 2.33 11.27
N PHE A 51 -4.30 2.24 11.05
CA PHE A 51 -3.74 2.12 9.72
C PHE A 51 -3.96 0.72 9.15
N VAL A 52 -4.47 0.64 7.91
CA VAL A 52 -4.57 -0.60 7.13
C VAL A 52 -3.74 -0.45 5.86
N GLY A 53 -2.62 -1.16 5.78
CA GLY A 53 -1.70 -1.04 4.66
C GLY A 53 -0.41 -1.85 4.81
N GLY A 54 0.54 -1.61 3.92
CA GLY A 54 1.87 -2.20 3.94
C GLY A 54 2.81 -1.47 4.90
N ALA A 55 3.23 -2.14 5.97
CA ALA A 55 4.23 -1.63 6.91
C ALA A 55 5.07 -2.76 7.53
N ARG A 56 6.31 -2.45 7.92
CA ARG A 56 7.10 -3.30 8.84
C ARG A 56 6.93 -2.84 10.28
N PRO A 57 7.18 -3.72 11.27
CA PRO A 57 7.24 -3.30 12.68
C PRO A 57 8.18 -2.11 12.85
N PHE A 58 7.66 -1.03 13.45
CA PHE A 58 8.36 0.24 13.69
C PHE A 58 8.91 0.93 12.42
N GLY A 59 8.34 0.62 11.25
CA GLY A 59 8.68 1.30 10.00
C GLY A 59 8.17 2.74 9.97
N VAL A 60 8.98 3.63 9.40
CA VAL A 60 8.59 5.00 9.08
C VAL A 60 7.59 4.99 7.92
N ALA A 61 7.88 4.21 6.87
CA ALA A 61 6.97 4.04 5.75
C ALA A 61 5.75 3.19 6.16
N LYS A 62 4.56 3.75 5.94
CA LYS A 62 3.25 3.12 6.16
C LYS A 62 2.42 3.39 4.91
N VAL A 63 2.55 2.50 3.94
CA VAL A 63 1.98 2.69 2.61
C VAL A 63 0.55 2.16 2.60
N GLY A 64 -0.41 3.03 2.37
CA GLY A 64 -1.82 2.71 2.44
C GLY A 64 -2.62 3.46 1.39
N ILE A 65 -3.89 3.10 1.30
CA ILE A 65 -4.87 3.90 0.56
C ILE A 65 -5.43 4.98 1.48
N ASP A 66 -5.69 6.12 0.88
CA ASP A 66 -6.41 7.23 1.48
C ASP A 66 -7.85 7.14 0.98
N THR A 67 -8.81 7.23 1.88
CA THR A 67 -10.21 6.98 1.57
C THR A 67 -11.13 8.08 2.05
N THR A 68 -12.29 8.18 1.40
CA THR A 68 -13.41 8.98 1.92
C THR A 68 -14.13 8.25 3.07
N ALA A 69 -15.22 8.81 3.57
CA ALA A 69 -16.17 8.20 4.49
C ALA A 69 -17.56 8.68 4.06
N ALA A 70 -18.59 7.88 4.31
CA ALA A 70 -19.95 8.23 3.91
C ALA A 70 -20.50 9.43 4.70
N ASN A 71 -20.01 9.65 5.93
CA ASN A 71 -20.45 10.76 6.78
C ASN A 71 -19.27 11.51 7.41
N TRP A 72 -19.03 12.72 6.91
CA TRP A 72 -17.96 13.63 7.35
C TRP A 72 -18.05 14.09 8.80
N SER A 73 -19.25 14.15 9.38
CA SER A 73 -19.41 14.56 10.78
C SER A 73 -18.90 13.53 11.77
N VAL A 74 -18.66 12.30 11.33
CA VAL A 74 -18.25 11.15 12.15
C VAL A 74 -17.11 10.36 11.51
N ALA A 75 -16.41 10.97 10.55
CA ALA A 75 -15.37 10.30 9.80
C ALA A 75 -14.15 10.00 10.68
N MET A 76 -13.58 8.82 10.46
CA MET A 76 -12.40 8.28 11.16
C MET A 76 -11.36 7.96 10.08
N LEU A 77 -10.53 8.96 9.74
CA LEU A 77 -9.67 8.94 8.56
C LEU A 77 -8.17 8.91 8.92
N ASN A 78 -7.83 8.87 10.19
CA ASN A 78 -6.44 9.09 10.65
C ASN A 78 -5.50 7.97 10.19
N GLY A 79 -6.04 6.77 10.03
CA GLY A 79 -5.36 5.61 9.44
C GLY A 79 -5.34 5.56 7.91
N GLY A 80 -5.99 6.51 7.22
CA GLY A 80 -6.14 6.53 5.76
C GLY A 80 -7.25 5.64 5.21
N TRP A 81 -7.57 4.54 5.89
CA TRP A 81 -8.51 3.52 5.43
C TRP A 81 -9.84 3.55 6.17
N THR A 82 -10.96 3.50 5.44
CA THR A 82 -12.31 3.27 5.96
C THR A 82 -12.98 2.09 5.26
N PRO A 83 -14.01 1.46 5.85
CA PRO A 83 -14.76 0.38 5.20
C PRO A 83 -15.59 0.84 3.99
N ASP A 84 -16.12 2.06 4.02
CA ASP A 84 -17.13 2.60 3.09
C ASP A 84 -16.58 3.63 2.10
N GLY A 85 -15.31 4.04 2.25
CA GLY A 85 -14.73 5.10 1.44
C GLY A 85 -14.33 4.71 0.02
N ASN A 86 -14.38 5.70 -0.86
CA ASN A 86 -13.72 5.70 -2.16
C ASN A 86 -12.24 6.04 -1.97
N VAL A 87 -11.36 5.42 -2.76
CA VAL A 87 -9.93 5.72 -2.76
C VAL A 87 -9.69 7.07 -3.43
N THR A 88 -9.06 7.98 -2.70
CA THR A 88 -8.68 9.32 -3.18
C THR A 88 -7.21 9.36 -3.59
N ALA A 89 -6.35 8.64 -2.87
CA ALA A 89 -4.93 8.52 -3.18
C ALA A 89 -4.31 7.26 -2.56
N ILE A 90 -3.04 7.02 -2.88
CA ILE A 90 -2.15 6.08 -2.22
C ILE A 90 -0.97 6.89 -1.70
N THR A 91 -0.74 6.85 -0.39
CA THR A 91 0.27 7.68 0.26
C THR A 91 1.26 6.86 1.07
N MET A 92 2.38 7.49 1.41
CA MET A 92 3.56 6.81 1.97
C MET A 92 3.63 6.81 3.49
N MET A 93 2.82 7.63 4.17
CA MET A 93 2.82 7.77 5.62
C MET A 93 1.42 8.01 6.17
N HIS A 94 1.12 7.34 7.28
CA HIS A 94 -0.14 7.39 8.01
C HIS A 94 0.13 7.35 9.52
N GLU A 95 -0.79 7.89 10.32
CA GLU A 95 -0.84 7.62 11.75
C GLU A 95 -1.75 6.41 12.01
N SER A 96 -1.65 5.80 13.20
CA SER A 96 -2.53 4.69 13.57
C SER A 96 -2.94 4.87 15.01
N GLY A 97 -4.24 4.86 15.28
CA GLY A 97 -4.76 5.01 16.64
C GLY A 97 -4.76 6.44 17.16
N THR A 98 -4.63 7.44 16.29
CA THR A 98 -4.67 8.85 16.71
C THR A 98 -6.09 9.37 16.64
N GLY A 99 -6.49 10.19 17.61
CA GLY A 99 -7.74 10.94 17.56
C GLY A 99 -7.52 12.37 17.04
N GLY A 100 -8.62 13.07 16.79
CA GLY A 100 -8.60 14.43 16.25
C GLY A 100 -8.42 14.45 14.73
N ALA A 101 -7.93 15.56 14.18
CA ALA A 101 -7.77 15.70 12.74
C ALA A 101 -6.66 14.79 12.17
N PRO A 102 -6.85 14.22 10.96
CA PRO A 102 -5.90 13.32 10.36
C PRO A 102 -4.66 14.11 9.95
N LYS A 103 -3.55 13.39 9.77
CA LYS A 103 -2.27 13.95 9.39
C LYS A 103 -1.62 13.07 8.33
N TYR A 104 -0.64 13.64 7.63
CA TYR A 104 0.07 13.02 6.51
C TYR A 104 -0.80 12.91 5.24
N GLY A 105 -0.71 11.80 4.51
CA GLY A 105 -1.12 11.74 3.11
C GLY A 105 -0.02 12.19 2.15
N ILE A 106 1.25 12.02 2.52
CA ILE A 106 2.38 12.54 1.74
C ILE A 106 2.74 11.67 0.53
N ILE A 107 3.22 12.33 -0.53
CA ILE A 107 3.53 11.74 -1.84
C ILE A 107 2.31 10.93 -2.38
N PRO A 108 1.14 11.58 -2.48
CA PRO A 108 -0.09 10.94 -2.94
C PRO A 108 -0.01 10.59 -4.40
N GLN A 109 -0.34 9.34 -4.71
CA GLN A 109 -0.40 8.80 -6.05
C GLN A 109 -1.80 8.26 -6.31
N MET A 110 -2.41 8.63 -7.43
CA MET A 110 -3.70 8.10 -7.85
C MET A 110 -3.59 7.48 -9.25
N PRO A 111 -3.78 6.15 -9.40
CA PRO A 111 -3.75 5.49 -10.70
C PRO A 111 -5.06 5.75 -11.46
N LEU A 112 -4.96 6.34 -12.65
CA LEU A 112 -6.09 6.70 -13.51
C LEU A 112 -6.00 5.99 -14.86
N THR A 113 -7.15 5.56 -15.37
CA THR A 113 -7.30 4.92 -16.70
C THR A 113 -7.76 5.90 -17.78
N SER A 114 -8.04 7.15 -17.41
CA SER A 114 -8.34 8.28 -18.28
C SER A 114 -8.10 9.59 -17.52
N ILE A 115 -7.71 10.64 -18.24
CA ILE A 115 -7.63 12.03 -17.73
C ILE A 115 -8.60 12.97 -18.46
N SER A 116 -9.48 12.41 -19.29
CA SER A 116 -10.51 13.16 -19.99
C SER A 116 -11.76 13.30 -19.11
N PRO A 117 -12.63 14.32 -19.37
CA PRO A 117 -13.91 14.45 -18.68
C PRO A 117 -14.65 13.10 -18.59
N PRO A 118 -15.24 12.76 -17.43
CA PRO A 118 -15.53 13.65 -16.30
C PRO A 118 -14.35 13.88 -15.33
N VAL A 119 -13.18 13.28 -15.55
CA VAL A 119 -11.99 13.51 -14.71
C VAL A 119 -11.47 14.93 -14.91
N ASN A 120 -11.39 15.67 -13.81
CA ASN A 120 -10.68 16.93 -13.69
C ASN A 120 -9.53 16.74 -12.70
N ILE A 121 -8.30 16.73 -13.21
CA ILE A 121 -7.10 16.52 -12.37
C ILE A 121 -6.86 17.63 -11.33
N LEU A 122 -7.56 18.76 -11.46
CA LEU A 122 -7.53 19.86 -10.49
C LEU A 122 -8.62 19.75 -9.42
N ASP A 123 -9.46 18.71 -9.48
CA ASP A 123 -10.55 18.48 -8.55
C ASP A 123 -10.58 17.00 -8.11
N ASN A 124 -10.11 16.76 -6.87
CA ASN A 124 -10.02 15.42 -6.29
C ASN A 124 -11.37 14.70 -6.15
N LEU A 125 -12.49 15.42 -6.24
CA LEU A 125 -13.82 14.83 -6.23
C LEU A 125 -14.17 14.14 -7.54
N THR A 126 -13.44 14.41 -8.62
CA THR A 126 -13.77 13.87 -9.95
C THR A 126 -13.00 12.61 -10.30
N TYR A 127 -11.92 12.30 -9.57
CA TYR A 127 -11.04 11.19 -9.91
C TYR A 127 -10.94 10.10 -8.83
N HIS A 128 -11.53 10.30 -7.65
CA HIS A 128 -11.60 9.25 -6.64
C HIS A 128 -12.32 8.01 -7.18
N GLN A 129 -11.96 6.83 -6.69
CA GLN A 129 -12.44 5.56 -7.22
C GLN A 129 -13.08 4.70 -6.13
N PRO A 130 -14.32 4.22 -6.33
CA PRO A 130 -14.87 3.18 -5.49
C PRO A 130 -14.03 1.90 -5.56
N ARG A 131 -14.05 1.13 -4.48
CA ARG A 131 -13.46 -0.22 -4.42
C ARG A 131 -14.46 -1.27 -4.88
N ILE A 132 -13.97 -2.36 -5.46
CA ILE A 132 -14.74 -3.54 -5.81
C ILE A 132 -14.37 -4.67 -4.85
N GLY A 133 -15.40 -5.23 -4.19
CA GLY A 133 -15.22 -6.36 -3.29
C GLY A 133 -14.56 -5.97 -1.96
N HIS A 134 -13.86 -6.92 -1.34
CA HIS A 134 -13.16 -6.72 -0.08
C HIS A 134 -11.67 -6.55 -0.29
N ASP A 135 -11.08 -5.63 0.45
CA ASP A 135 -9.64 -5.48 0.52
C ASP A 135 -9.00 -6.68 1.23
N THR A 136 -7.76 -6.97 0.88
CA THR A 136 -6.97 -8.02 1.54
C THR A 136 -5.79 -7.37 2.25
N ALA A 137 -5.61 -7.67 3.53
CA ALA A 137 -4.49 -7.19 4.32
C ALA A 137 -3.88 -8.32 5.13
N SER A 138 -2.55 -8.36 5.19
CA SER A 138 -1.77 -9.22 6.06
C SER A 138 -0.51 -8.48 6.52
N VAL A 139 0.31 -9.10 7.37
CA VAL A 139 1.51 -8.43 7.91
C VAL A 139 2.43 -7.97 6.78
N GLY A 140 2.53 -6.65 6.59
CA GLY A 140 3.39 -6.03 5.58
C GLY A 140 2.83 -6.01 4.15
N TYR A 141 1.56 -6.38 3.95
CA TYR A 141 0.95 -6.43 2.62
C TYR A 141 -0.50 -5.93 2.65
N PHE A 142 -0.87 -5.18 1.62
CA PHE A 142 -2.23 -4.75 1.38
C PHE A 142 -2.57 -4.85 -0.10
N LYS A 143 -3.83 -5.18 -0.41
CA LYS A 143 -4.35 -5.26 -1.77
C LYS A 143 -5.77 -4.73 -1.83
N THR A 144 -6.04 -3.94 -2.86
CA THR A 144 -7.38 -3.47 -3.22
C THR A 144 -7.63 -3.55 -4.72
N GLN A 145 -8.89 -3.50 -5.12
CA GLN A 145 -9.34 -3.45 -6.51
C GLN A 145 -10.23 -2.22 -6.69
N LEU A 146 -9.88 -1.35 -7.63
CA LEU A 146 -10.67 -0.16 -7.93
C LEU A 146 -11.70 -0.42 -9.04
N GLN A 147 -12.77 0.39 -9.03
CA GLN A 147 -13.87 0.30 -10.00
C GLN A 147 -13.43 0.57 -11.45
N ASN A 148 -12.42 1.41 -11.64
CA ASN A 148 -11.80 1.64 -12.95
C ASN A 148 -10.97 0.44 -13.47
N GLY A 149 -10.93 -0.68 -12.74
CA GLY A 149 -10.25 -1.91 -13.11
C GLY A 149 -8.78 -1.98 -12.65
N VAL A 150 -8.24 -0.93 -12.03
CA VAL A 150 -6.87 -0.96 -11.50
C VAL A 150 -6.82 -1.80 -10.23
N GLN A 151 -5.94 -2.81 -10.23
CA GLN A 151 -5.58 -3.55 -9.02
C GLN A 151 -4.33 -2.94 -8.39
N ILE A 152 -4.34 -2.81 -7.06
CA ILE A 152 -3.28 -2.17 -6.30
C ILE A 152 -2.77 -3.14 -5.25
N GLU A 153 -1.45 -3.31 -5.17
CA GLU A 153 -0.77 -4.08 -4.14
C GLU A 153 0.31 -3.19 -3.50
N LEU A 154 0.34 -3.15 -2.17
CA LEU A 154 1.18 -2.25 -1.38
C LEU A 154 2.01 -3.05 -0.37
N SER A 155 3.26 -2.65 -0.21
CA SER A 155 4.15 -3.15 0.84
C SER A 155 5.14 -2.06 1.24
N ALA A 156 5.90 -2.30 2.31
CA ALA A 156 6.92 -1.36 2.75
C ALA A 156 8.11 -2.06 3.41
N SER A 157 9.26 -1.39 3.30
CA SER A 157 10.43 -1.59 4.15
C SER A 157 10.37 -0.60 5.33
N ARG A 158 11.48 -0.45 6.07
CA ARG A 158 11.55 0.52 7.18
C ARG A 158 11.43 1.98 6.71
N HIS A 159 11.94 2.32 5.53
CA HIS A 159 12.04 3.70 5.04
C HIS A 159 11.64 3.88 3.56
N ALA A 160 11.15 2.83 2.91
CA ALA A 160 10.72 2.88 1.52
C ALA A 160 9.43 2.08 1.35
N GLY A 161 8.52 2.64 0.55
CA GLY A 161 7.28 2.00 0.15
C GLY A 161 7.39 1.36 -1.24
N ILE A 162 6.63 0.30 -1.47
CA ILE A 162 6.47 -0.35 -2.76
C ILE A 162 4.99 -0.32 -3.11
N MET A 163 4.66 0.25 -4.27
CA MET A 163 3.32 0.29 -4.82
C MET A 163 3.34 -0.39 -6.18
N GLN A 164 2.47 -1.40 -6.36
CA GLN A 164 2.33 -2.10 -7.62
C GLN A 164 0.92 -1.87 -8.17
N TYR A 165 0.85 -1.24 -9.34
CA TYR A 165 -0.40 -0.99 -10.05
C TYR A 165 -0.52 -1.92 -11.25
N ARG A 166 -1.59 -2.69 -11.31
CA ARG A 166 -1.95 -3.49 -12.49
C ARG A 166 -3.16 -2.84 -13.16
N PHE A 167 -2.88 -2.09 -14.22
CA PHE A 167 -3.89 -1.42 -15.03
C PHE A 167 -4.59 -2.40 -15.98
N PRO A 168 -5.88 -2.16 -16.30
CA PRO A 168 -6.53 -2.83 -17.42
C PRO A 168 -5.92 -2.38 -18.76
N HIS A 169 -6.40 -2.95 -19.87
CA HIS A 169 -6.01 -2.52 -21.20
C HIS A 169 -6.49 -1.08 -21.46
N GLY A 170 -5.62 -0.23 -22.05
CA GLY A 170 -5.93 1.17 -22.32
C GLY A 170 -4.84 2.13 -21.82
N GLU A 171 -5.23 3.37 -21.53
CA GLU A 171 -4.33 4.38 -20.98
C GLU A 171 -3.95 4.08 -19.53
N LYS A 172 -2.75 4.53 -19.14
CA LYS A 172 -2.18 4.29 -17.81
C LYS A 172 -1.54 5.59 -17.34
N HIS A 173 -2.11 6.17 -16.29
CA HIS A 173 -1.63 7.41 -15.69
C HIS A 173 -1.47 7.22 -14.19
N VAL A 174 -0.47 7.86 -13.61
CA VAL A 174 -0.32 8.00 -12.17
C VAL A 174 -0.28 9.49 -11.87
N LEU A 175 -1.35 10.00 -11.29
CA LEU A 175 -1.44 11.38 -10.85
C LEU A 175 -0.68 11.53 -9.53
N VAL A 176 0.20 12.51 -9.43
CA VAL A 176 0.83 12.91 -8.17
C VAL A 176 0.28 14.26 -7.76
N ASP A 177 -0.67 14.24 -6.83
CA ASP A 177 -1.36 15.44 -6.36
C ASP A 177 -0.67 16.02 -5.12
N VAL A 178 0.33 16.88 -5.29
CA VAL A 178 1.08 17.43 -4.14
C VAL A 178 0.22 18.28 -3.20
N SER A 179 -1.00 18.66 -3.61
CA SER A 179 -1.97 19.36 -2.77
C SER A 179 -2.80 18.43 -1.88
N HIS A 180 -2.79 17.12 -2.15
CA HIS A 180 -3.57 16.15 -1.38
C HIS A 180 -3.01 15.94 0.01
N ASP A 181 -3.95 15.75 0.93
CA ASP A 181 -3.75 15.58 2.34
C ASP A 181 -4.92 14.78 2.94
N LEU A 182 -4.67 14.11 4.06
CA LEU A 182 -5.73 13.41 4.80
C LEU A 182 -6.51 14.45 5.63
N HIS A 183 -7.53 15.10 5.08
CA HIS A 183 -8.39 16.04 5.84
C HIS A 183 -9.77 15.46 6.18
N LEU A 184 -10.25 15.81 7.37
CA LEU A 184 -11.63 15.58 7.83
C LEU A 184 -12.65 16.56 7.23
N ILE A 185 -12.20 17.61 6.55
CA ILE A 185 -13.08 18.66 6.02
C ILE A 185 -12.56 19.04 4.63
N GLN A 186 -13.41 18.86 3.62
CA GLN A 186 -13.24 19.43 2.29
C GLN A 186 -13.33 20.96 2.40
N MET A 187 -12.29 21.64 2.87
CA MET A 187 -12.17 23.08 2.69
C MET A 187 -11.76 23.31 1.24
N ALA A 188 -12.77 23.39 0.39
CA ALA A 188 -12.68 24.07 -0.89
C ALA A 188 -12.32 25.55 -0.65
N ASN A 189 -11.01 25.83 -0.53
CA ASN A 189 -10.33 27.08 -0.91
C ASN A 189 -8.88 27.07 -0.39
N SER A 190 -8.01 26.29 -1.02
CA SER A 190 -6.58 26.54 -0.97
C SER A 190 -6.14 27.11 -2.32
N THR A 191 -6.23 28.44 -2.46
CA THR A 191 -5.71 29.21 -3.59
C THR A 191 -4.17 29.20 -3.68
N LEU A 192 -3.48 28.23 -3.07
CA LEU A 192 -2.03 28.26 -2.87
C LEU A 192 -1.36 26.88 -2.85
N VAL A 193 -1.55 26.04 -3.88
CA VAL A 193 -0.56 24.99 -4.22
C VAL A 193 -0.49 24.81 -5.74
N GLU A 194 0.06 25.80 -6.46
CA GLU A 194 0.48 25.61 -7.86
C GLU A 194 1.84 24.89 -7.92
N LYS A 195 1.89 23.58 -7.64
CA LYS A 195 3.03 22.71 -8.01
C LYS A 195 2.56 21.29 -8.26
N PHE A 196 2.06 21.01 -9.46
CA PHE A 196 1.72 19.65 -9.90
C PHE A 196 2.89 19.05 -10.68
N ASN A 197 3.37 17.88 -10.26
CA ASN A 197 4.39 17.13 -10.99
C ASN A 197 3.74 15.89 -11.60
N PHE A 198 3.75 15.78 -12.93
CA PHE A 198 3.22 14.62 -13.63
C PHE A 198 4.27 13.52 -13.73
N MET A 199 3.90 12.29 -13.38
CA MET A 199 4.71 11.10 -13.64
C MET A 199 3.99 10.17 -14.64
N LYS A 200 4.50 10.13 -15.88
CA LYS A 200 4.05 9.14 -16.86
C LYS A 200 4.85 7.85 -16.65
N VAL A 201 4.19 6.78 -16.20
CA VAL A 201 4.80 5.46 -16.13
C VAL A 201 4.90 4.90 -17.55
N GLY A 202 6.12 4.71 -18.06
CA GLY A 202 6.36 4.18 -19.41
C GLY A 202 5.86 2.74 -19.57
N SER A 203 5.27 2.42 -20.73
CA SER A 203 4.90 1.06 -21.11
C SER A 203 6.14 0.28 -21.56
N HIS A 204 6.48 -0.81 -20.87
CA HIS A 204 7.54 -1.73 -21.28
C HIS A 204 7.01 -2.72 -22.33
N THR A 205 7.65 -2.79 -23.50
CA THR A 205 7.55 -3.90 -24.46
C THR A 205 8.56 -4.98 -24.09
N PRO A 206 8.19 -6.28 -24.10
CA PRO A 206 9.07 -7.34 -23.63
C PRO A 206 10.07 -7.72 -24.73
N ASP A 207 11.26 -7.11 -24.73
CA ASP A 207 12.37 -7.59 -25.53
C ASP A 207 13.63 -7.80 -24.67
N THR A 208 14.03 -9.07 -24.56
CA THR A 208 15.36 -9.59 -24.23
C THR A 208 16.00 -9.16 -22.90
N GLY A 209 15.82 -10.02 -21.88
CA GLY A 209 16.96 -10.61 -21.17
C GLY A 209 17.73 -9.80 -20.13
N HIS A 210 17.38 -8.56 -19.79
CA HIS A 210 18.03 -7.83 -18.69
C HIS A 210 17.01 -7.06 -17.84
N THR A 211 17.03 -7.30 -16.53
CA THR A 211 16.31 -6.50 -15.53
C THR A 211 16.84 -5.08 -15.57
N LEU A 212 16.06 -4.13 -16.08
CA LEU A 212 16.37 -2.71 -16.09
C LEU A 212 15.22 -1.93 -15.47
N GLU A 213 15.58 -1.09 -14.50
CA GLU A 213 14.68 -0.32 -13.65
C GLU A 213 13.80 0.65 -14.45
N ALA A 214 12.55 0.80 -14.01
CA ALA A 214 11.63 1.79 -14.57
C ALA A 214 12.09 3.20 -14.16
N GLY A 215 12.77 3.90 -15.08
CA GLY A 215 13.18 5.29 -14.90
C GLY A 215 12.00 6.25 -14.79
N ILE A 216 12.06 7.15 -13.81
CA ILE A 216 11.12 8.24 -13.55
C ILE A 216 11.40 9.38 -14.55
N THR A 217 10.42 9.78 -15.36
CA THR A 217 10.50 11.01 -16.17
C THR A 217 9.42 11.97 -15.69
N VAL A 218 9.86 13.02 -14.98
CA VAL A 218 9.01 14.13 -14.53
C VAL A 218 8.94 15.15 -15.66
N LYS A 219 7.73 15.46 -16.15
CA LYS A 219 7.51 16.65 -16.98
C LYS A 219 6.96 17.75 -16.09
N MET A 220 7.74 18.81 -15.94
CA MET A 220 7.28 20.07 -15.33
C MET A 220 6.46 20.82 -16.38
N ALA A 221 5.24 21.22 -16.01
CA ALA A 221 4.44 22.18 -16.77
C ALA A 221 4.76 23.60 -16.28
#